data_AF-A0A4S8MV53-F1
#
_entry.id   AF-A0A4S8MV53-F1
#
_cell.length_a   1.000
_cell.length_b   1.000
_cell.length_c   1.000
_cell.angle_alpha   90.00
_cell.angle_beta   90.00
_cell.angle_gamma   90.00
#
_symmetry.space_group_name_H-M   'P 1'
#
loop_
_entity.id
_entity.type
_entity.pdbx_description
1 polymer ?
#
loop_
_entity_poly.entity_id
_entity_poly.type
_entity_poly.pdbx_seq_one_letter_code
_entity_poly.pdbx_strand_id
1 'polypeptide(L)' 'RDVVTRWNYTHAMIRRGQLLRAAIDSWTFETPELRALVLTDVDWRLLGDIADILE' A
#
# COMPACT_ATOMS: atom_id res chain seq x y z
N ARG A 1 -16.79 -8.66 18.18
CA ARG A 1 -17.22 -7.42 17.49
C ARG A 1 -16.58 -6.28 18.27
N ASP A 2 -15.29 -6.08 18.06
CA ASP A 2 -14.57 -4.98 18.67
C ASP A 2 -14.47 -3.83 17.67
N VAL A 3 -14.33 -2.63 18.20
CA VAL A 3 -14.14 -1.40 17.44
C VAL A 3 -12.69 -1.39 16.93
N VAL A 4 -12.40 -2.15 15.86
CA VAL A 4 -11.02 -2.40 15.35
C VAL A 4 -10.51 -1.27 14.42
N THR A 5 -11.17 -0.11 14.37
CA THR A 5 -10.84 0.95 13.40
C THR A 5 -9.86 2.01 13.91
N ARG A 6 -9.22 1.82 15.07
CA ARG A 6 -8.26 2.82 15.57
C ARG A 6 -6.79 2.42 15.44
N TRP A 7 -6.43 1.14 15.49
CA TRP A 7 -5.02 0.72 15.57
C TRP A 7 -4.55 -0.18 14.41
N ASN A 8 -5.45 -0.66 13.52
CA ASN A 8 -5.09 -1.52 12.37
C ASN A 8 -5.09 -0.78 11.02
N TYR A 9 -5.02 0.56 11.05
CA TYR A 9 -5.11 1.36 9.83
C TYR A 9 -3.94 1.07 8.88
N THR A 10 -2.74 0.80 9.40
CA THR A 10 -1.56 0.51 8.59
C THR A 10 -1.70 -0.78 7.79
N HIS A 11 -1.99 -1.92 8.44
CA HIS A 11 -2.23 -3.19 7.73
C HIS A 11 -3.38 -3.07 6.70
N ALA A 12 -4.52 -2.51 7.12
CA ALA A 12 -5.67 -2.34 6.24
C ALA A 12 -5.38 -1.40 5.04
N MET A 13 -4.61 -0.34 5.26
CA MET A 13 -4.18 0.58 4.21
C MET A 13 -3.23 -0.11 3.24
N ILE A 14 -2.29 -0.93 3.73
CA ILE A 14 -1.37 -1.67 2.87
C ILE A 14 -2.14 -2.67 1.99
N ARG A 15 -3.01 -3.49 2.58
CA ARG A 15 -3.84 -4.44 1.80
C ARG A 15 -4.68 -3.72 0.75
N ARG A 16 -5.27 -2.58 1.10
CA ARG A 16 -6.02 -1.76 0.15
C ARG A 16 -5.13 -1.17 -0.94
N GLY A 17 -3.92 -0.74 -0.61
CA GLY A 17 -2.91 -0.30 -1.56
C GLY A 17 -2.54 -1.40 -2.56
N GLN A 18 -2.32 -2.63 -2.08
CA GLN A 18 -2.03 -3.79 -2.94
C GLN A 18 -3.18 -4.11 -3.90
N LEU A 19 -4.44 -4.03 -3.45
CA LEU A 19 -5.62 -4.20 -4.32
C LEU A 19 -5.69 -3.12 -5.41
N LEU A 20 -5.23 -1.90 -5.11
CA LEU A 20 -5.23 -0.76 -6.02
C LEU A 20 -3.89 -0.54 -6.73
N ARG A 21 -2.97 -1.49 -6.64
CA ARG A 21 -1.59 -1.38 -7.12
C ARG A 21 -1.50 -0.82 -8.54
N ALA A 22 -2.22 -1.43 -9.49
CA ALA A 22 -2.18 -1.00 -10.89
C ALA A 22 -2.62 0.47 -11.08
N ALA A 23 -3.64 0.91 -10.33
CA ALA A 23 -4.12 2.28 -10.39
C ALA A 23 -3.13 3.26 -9.73
N ILE A 24 -2.49 2.86 -8.63
CA ILE A 24 -1.46 3.64 -7.95
C ILE A 24 -0.22 3.79 -8.85
N ASP A 25 0.24 2.69 -9.46
CA ASP A 25 1.39 2.69 -10.37
C ASP A 25 1.11 3.58 -11.60
N SER A 26 -0.09 3.50 -12.21
CA SER A 26 -0.49 4.38 -13.32
C SER A 26 -0.52 5.86 -12.89
N TRP A 27 -1.19 6.15 -11.77
CA TRP A 27 -1.34 7.52 -11.26
C TRP A 27 -0.01 8.17 -10.91
N THR A 28 0.88 7.44 -10.22
CA THR A 28 2.20 7.94 -9.83
C THR A 28 3.13 8.13 -11.02
N PHE A 29 2.99 7.31 -12.06
CA PHE A 29 3.73 7.50 -13.31
C PHE A 29 3.23 8.71 -14.12
N GLU A 30 1.91 8.87 -14.21
CA GLU A 30 1.24 9.95 -14.95
C GLU A 30 1.39 11.32 -14.28
N THR A 31 1.55 11.36 -12.95
CA THR A 31 1.71 12.61 -12.17
C THR A 31 3.20 12.93 -11.97
N PRO A 32 3.80 13.90 -12.70
CA PRO A 32 5.25 14.11 -12.71
C PRO A 32 5.86 14.36 -11.32
N GLU A 33 5.14 15.05 -10.44
CA GLU A 33 5.57 15.39 -9.07
C GLU A 33 5.66 14.16 -8.17
N LEU A 34 4.94 13.09 -8.50
CA LEU A 34 4.85 11.86 -7.71
C LEU A 34 5.71 10.73 -8.27
N ARG A 35 6.39 10.91 -9.41
CA ARG A 35 7.21 9.85 -10.03
C ARG A 35 8.32 9.32 -9.12
N ALA A 36 8.84 10.16 -8.24
CA ALA A 36 9.83 9.75 -7.24
C ALA A 36 9.27 8.77 -6.18
N LEU A 37 7.94 8.64 -6.10
CA LEU A 37 7.22 7.76 -5.18
C LEU A 37 6.74 6.47 -5.85
N VAL A 38 7.08 6.24 -7.12
CA VAL A 38 6.74 4.98 -7.80
C VAL A 38 7.42 3.83 -7.06
N LEU A 39 6.60 2.86 -6.67
CA LEU A 39 7.07 1.68 -5.95
C LEU A 39 7.51 0.60 -6.95
N THR A 40 8.63 -0.04 -6.66
CA THR A 40 9.10 -1.20 -7.43
C THR A 40 8.34 -2.46 -7.03
N ASP A 41 8.47 -3.53 -7.82
CA ASP A 41 7.97 -4.86 -7.44
C ASP A 41 8.50 -5.34 -6.08
N VAL A 42 9.74 -4.95 -5.73
CA VAL A 42 10.36 -5.30 -4.45
C VAL A 42 9.69 -4.53 -3.31
N ASP A 43 9.40 -3.24 -3.50
CA ASP A 43 8.70 -2.42 -2.49
C ASP A 43 7.29 -2.94 -2.25
N TRP A 44 6.56 -3.30 -3.31
CA TRP A 44 5.22 -3.89 -3.20
C TRP A 44 5.21 -5.22 -2.44
N ARG A 45 6.26 -6.03 -2.61
CA ARG A 45 6.45 -7.28 -1.87
C ARG A 45 6.74 -7.02 -0.40
N LEU A 46 7.67 -6.12 -0.12
CA LEU A 46 8.00 -5.71 1.25
C LEU A 46 6.77 -5.17 1.99
N LEU A 47 5.93 -4.38 1.32
CA LEU A 47 4.65 -3.95 1.87
C LEU A 47 3.77 -5.14 2.25
N GLY A 48 3.71 -6.18 1.41
CA GLY A 48 3.00 -7.43 1.72
C GLY A 48 3.56 -8.13 2.96
N ASP A 49 4.87 -8.28 3.04
CA ASP A 49 5.52 -8.91 4.19
C ASP A 49 5.25 -8.12 5.49
N ILE A 50 5.27 -6.78 5.42
CA ILE A 50 4.92 -5.91 6.54
C ILE A 50 3.43 -6.08 6.92
N ALA A 51 2.55 -6.18 5.93
CA ALA A 51 1.13 -6.41 6.17
C ALA A 51 0.90 -7.73 6.94
N ASP A 52 1.57 -8.80 6.51
CA ASP A 52 1.48 -10.12 7.15
C ASP A 52 2.02 -10.12 8.58
N ILE A 53 3.06 -9.32 8.89
CA ILE A 53 3.61 -9.16 10.25
C ILE A 53 2.65 -8.39 11.17
N LEU A 54 1.86 -7.46 10.61
CA LEU A 54 0.94 -6.58 11.34
C LEU A 54 -0.44 -7.19 11.57
N GLU A 55 -0.71 -8.39 11.03
CA GLU A 55 -1.95 -9.15 11.19
C GLU A 55 -1.96 -9.97 12.50
#